data_AF-A0A1B8FC51-F1
#
_entry.id   AF-A0A1B8FC51-F1
#
_cell.length_a   1.000
_cell.length_b   1.000
_cell.length_c   1.000
_cell.angle_alpha   90.00
_cell.angle_beta   90.00
_cell.angle_gamma   90.00
#
_symmetry.space_group_name_H-M   'P 1'
#
loop_
_entity.id
_entity.type
_entity.pdbx_description
1 polymer ?
#
loop_
_entity_poly.entity_id
_entity_poly.type
_entity_poly.pdbx_seq_one_letter_code
_entity_poly.pdbx_strand_id
1 'polypeptide(L)'
;MPEPPYEGSGYLIVLNVFHDLHCIDSLRLALYYFLDDQWNSTYNPYTLFEHPDDALWAKGGRDLSIMHLDHCIDALRQSTQCNGDITPNVYQWSEKWGEVRAWATVVHECRNFDNIVDWAKSHYSRLPFAFGDGPAVGKCAWDDPWTCLLD
;
A
#
# COMPACT_ATOMS: atom_id res chain seq x y z
N MET A 1 -8.34 -5.27 -23.79
CA MET A 1 -9.60 -5.49 -23.05
C MET A 1 -9.83 -6.99 -23.00
N PRO A 2 -10.37 -7.52 -21.89
CA PRO A 2 -10.66 -8.95 -21.78
C PRO A 2 -11.55 -9.42 -22.94
N GLU A 3 -11.23 -10.58 -23.52
CA GLU A 3 -12.08 -11.24 -24.52
C GLU A 3 -13.46 -11.60 -23.94
N PRO A 4 -14.55 -11.52 -24.72
CA PRO A 4 -15.87 -11.96 -24.29
C PRO A 4 -15.89 -13.47 -24.06
N PRO A 5 -16.74 -13.98 -23.13
CA PRO A 5 -16.87 -15.40 -22.92
C PRO A 5 -17.68 -16.01 -24.08
N TYR A 6 -17.54 -17.30 -24.31
CA TYR A 6 -18.37 -18.02 -25.29
C TYR A 6 -19.86 -17.94 -24.90
N GLU A 7 -20.74 -18.02 -25.89
CA GLU A 7 -22.19 -17.98 -25.66
C GLU A 7 -22.63 -19.10 -24.69
N GLY A 8 -23.34 -18.73 -23.63
CA GLY A 8 -23.74 -19.64 -22.56
C GLY A 8 -22.66 -19.92 -21.50
N SER A 9 -21.48 -19.31 -21.60
CA SER A 9 -20.42 -19.39 -20.57
C SER A 9 -20.32 -18.11 -19.73
N GLY A 10 -19.65 -18.21 -18.57
CA GLY A 10 -19.45 -17.11 -17.63
C GLY A 10 -17.98 -16.68 -17.54
N TYR A 11 -17.72 -15.59 -16.82
CA TYR A 11 -16.36 -15.16 -16.49
C TYR A 11 -15.91 -15.75 -15.15
N LEU A 12 -14.67 -16.23 -15.10
CA LEU A 12 -13.96 -16.42 -13.84
C LEU A 12 -13.35 -15.07 -13.43
N ILE A 13 -13.69 -14.59 -12.24
CA ILE A 13 -13.25 -13.28 -11.75
C ILE A 13 -12.70 -13.33 -10.32
N VAL A 14 -11.88 -12.34 -9.99
CA VAL A 14 -11.54 -11.95 -8.61
C VAL A 14 -11.78 -10.45 -8.45
N LEU A 15 -12.30 -9.99 -7.31
CA LEU A 15 -12.45 -8.56 -7.06
C LEU A 15 -11.08 -7.90 -6.84
N ASN A 16 -10.90 -6.70 -7.36
CA ASN A 16 -9.62 -6.02 -7.30
C ASN A 16 -9.11 -5.79 -5.87
N VAL A 17 -9.99 -5.52 -4.89
CA VAL A 17 -9.60 -5.42 -3.48
C VAL A 17 -8.83 -6.63 -2.96
N PHE A 18 -9.16 -7.85 -3.40
CA PHE A 18 -8.43 -9.06 -2.99
C PHE A 18 -7.11 -9.23 -3.73
N HIS A 19 -7.06 -8.81 -4.99
CA HIS A 19 -5.81 -8.76 -5.74
C HIS A 19 -4.83 -7.74 -5.12
N ASP A 20 -5.30 -6.54 -4.78
CA ASP A 20 -4.50 -5.51 -4.12
C ASP A 20 -3.96 -5.99 -2.77
N LEU A 21 -4.80 -6.64 -1.96
CA LEU A 21 -4.38 -7.23 -0.69
C LEU A 21 -3.33 -8.33 -0.87
N HIS A 22 -3.48 -9.19 -1.89
CA HIS A 22 -2.49 -10.19 -2.23
C HIS A 22 -1.15 -9.57 -2.66
N CYS A 23 -1.17 -8.47 -3.42
CA CYS A 23 0.04 -7.73 -3.79
C CYS A 23 0.71 -7.08 -2.58
N ILE A 24 -0.06 -6.44 -1.69
CA ILE A 24 0.46 -5.84 -0.46
C ILE A 24 1.11 -6.91 0.43
N ASP A 25 0.48 -8.07 0.59
CA ASP A 25 1.07 -9.19 1.35
C ASP A 25 2.33 -9.75 0.68
N SER A 26 2.35 -9.82 -0.65
CA SER A 26 3.55 -10.25 -1.39
C SER A 26 4.73 -9.29 -1.18
N LEU A 27 4.48 -7.98 -1.15
CA LEU A 27 5.49 -6.98 -0.82
C LEU A 27 5.99 -7.13 0.61
N ARG A 28 5.08 -7.36 1.57
CA ARG A 28 5.41 -7.65 2.97
C ARG A 28 6.31 -8.88 3.08
N LEU A 29 5.92 -10.00 2.48
CA LEU A 29 6.70 -11.23 2.50
C LEU A 29 8.07 -11.07 1.84
N ALA A 30 8.15 -10.35 0.71
CA ALA A 30 9.41 -10.06 0.04
C ALA A 30 10.33 -9.21 0.94
N LEU A 31 9.77 -8.21 1.63
CA LEU A 31 10.52 -7.39 2.59
C LEU A 31 11.13 -8.26 3.69
N TYR A 32 10.34 -9.13 4.32
CA TYR A 32 10.82 -10.02 5.38
C TYR A 32 11.77 -11.12 4.88
N TYR A 33 11.63 -11.57 3.63
CA TYR A 33 12.55 -12.54 3.03
C TYR A 33 13.99 -12.02 2.99
N PHE A 34 14.18 -10.73 2.75
CA PHE A 34 15.51 -10.11 2.79
C PHE A 34 16.05 -9.88 4.21
N LEU A 35 15.24 -10.14 5.25
CA LEU A 35 15.65 -10.10 6.66
C LEU A 35 16.10 -11.44 7.22
N ASP A 36 15.93 -12.52 6.46
CA ASP A 36 16.33 -13.85 6.89
C ASP A 36 17.86 -13.93 7.05
N ASP A 37 18.32 -14.50 8.17
CA ASP A 37 19.73 -14.66 8.54
C ASP A 37 20.57 -15.38 7.46
N GLN A 38 19.93 -16.18 6.60
CA GLN A 38 20.58 -16.82 5.45
C GLN A 38 21.11 -15.79 4.43
N TRP A 39 20.57 -14.57 4.39
CA TRP A 39 20.94 -13.47 3.49
C TRP A 39 21.95 -12.49 4.12
N ASN A 40 23.02 -13.02 4.70
CA ASN A 40 24.15 -12.22 5.22
C ASN A 40 25.18 -11.85 4.12
N SER A 41 26.14 -11.01 4.49
CA SER A 41 27.21 -10.49 3.60
C SER A 41 28.05 -11.55 2.88
N THR A 42 28.02 -12.81 3.34
CA THR A 42 28.70 -13.94 2.69
C THR A 42 27.94 -14.46 1.47
N TYR A 43 26.60 -14.42 1.47
CA TYR A 43 25.75 -15.00 0.43
C TYR A 43 25.08 -13.95 -0.47
N ASN A 44 25.09 -12.68 -0.07
CA ASN A 44 24.55 -11.57 -0.85
C ASN A 44 25.58 -10.45 -1.04
N PRO A 45 26.18 -10.30 -2.23
CA PRO A 45 27.17 -9.26 -2.49
C PRO A 45 26.60 -7.83 -2.47
N TYR A 46 25.28 -7.67 -2.32
CA TYR A 46 24.61 -6.38 -2.17
C TYR A 46 24.38 -5.97 -0.71
N THR A 47 24.60 -6.84 0.29
CA THR A 47 24.51 -6.50 1.71
C THR A 47 25.91 -6.20 2.28
N LEU A 48 26.28 -4.93 2.30
CA LEU A 48 27.51 -4.43 2.93
C LEU A 48 27.41 -4.31 4.47
N PHE A 49 26.32 -4.78 5.07
CA PHE A 49 25.96 -4.55 6.46
C PHE A 49 25.58 -5.87 7.14
N GLU A 50 25.86 -6.00 8.44
CA GLU A 50 25.59 -7.21 9.24
C GLU A 50 24.09 -7.46 9.42
N HIS A 51 23.29 -6.39 9.53
CA HIS A 51 21.83 -6.47 9.55
C HIS A 51 21.20 -5.68 8.39
N PRO A 52 20.13 -6.21 7.77
CA PRO A 52 19.46 -5.54 6.66
C PRO A 52 18.79 -4.20 7.03
N ASP A 53 18.38 -4.02 8.29
CA ASP A 53 17.92 -2.71 8.81
C ASP A 53 19.04 -1.65 8.73
N ASP A 54 20.29 -2.02 8.99
CA ASP A 54 21.44 -1.11 8.90
C ASP A 54 21.68 -0.68 7.45
N ALA A 55 21.46 -1.59 6.50
CA ALA A 55 21.59 -1.30 5.07
C ALA A 55 20.52 -0.32 4.60
N LEU A 56 19.26 -0.53 5.02
CA LEU A 56 18.14 0.35 4.67
C LEU A 56 18.29 1.73 5.33
N TRP A 57 18.69 1.76 6.60
CA TRP A 57 19.01 3.01 7.30
C TRP A 57 20.14 3.79 6.63
N ALA A 58 21.25 3.12 6.29
CA ALA A 58 22.40 3.78 5.68
C ALA A 58 22.10 4.37 4.29
N LYS A 59 21.10 3.84 3.58
CA LYS A 59 20.72 4.28 2.24
C LYS A 59 19.55 5.26 2.20
N GLY A 60 18.59 5.16 3.11
CA GLY A 60 17.38 5.99 3.10
C GLY A 60 16.88 6.47 4.47
N GLY A 61 17.67 6.32 5.53
CA GLY A 61 17.36 6.85 6.86
C GLY A 61 16.19 6.15 7.53
N ARG A 62 15.55 6.86 8.49
CA ARG A 62 14.44 6.33 9.32
C ARG A 62 13.26 5.82 8.50
N ASP A 63 12.99 6.45 7.37
CA ASP A 63 11.80 6.19 6.55
C ASP A 63 11.88 4.85 5.82
N LEU A 64 13.07 4.26 5.69
CA LEU A 64 13.26 2.93 5.11
C LEU A 64 13.53 1.83 6.15
N SER A 65 13.49 2.13 7.45
CA SER A 65 13.60 1.07 8.48
C SER A 65 12.46 0.05 8.35
N ILE A 66 12.70 -1.21 8.69
CA ILE A 66 11.69 -2.27 8.56
C ILE A 66 10.44 -1.97 9.37
N MET A 67 10.59 -1.45 10.59
CA MET A 67 9.45 -1.01 11.39
C MET A 67 8.64 0.08 10.66
N HIS A 68 9.31 1.01 9.97
CA HIS A 68 8.60 2.05 9.22
C HIS A 68 7.84 1.48 8.02
N LEU A 69 8.51 0.61 7.26
CA LEU A 69 7.93 -0.03 6.08
C LEU A 69 6.77 -0.98 6.45
N ASP A 70 6.87 -1.73 7.55
CA ASP A 70 5.83 -2.65 8.01
C ASP A 70 4.52 -1.91 8.35
N HIS A 71 4.59 -0.83 9.13
CA HIS A 71 3.37 -0.06 9.41
C HIS A 71 2.87 0.70 8.17
N CYS A 72 3.74 1.09 7.24
CA CYS A 72 3.32 1.65 5.95
C CYS A 72 2.51 0.64 5.15
N ILE A 73 2.97 -0.61 5.10
CA ILE A 73 2.25 -1.74 4.47
C ILE A 73 0.91 -1.97 5.17
N ASP A 74 0.85 -1.93 6.50
CA ASP A 74 -0.41 -2.06 7.23
C ASP A 74 -1.36 -0.87 6.96
N ALA A 75 -0.86 0.35 6.92
CA ALA A 75 -1.66 1.53 6.58
C ALA A 75 -2.25 1.44 5.16
N LEU A 76 -1.48 0.94 4.20
CA LEU A 76 -1.96 0.65 2.84
C LEU A 76 -3.03 -0.45 2.85
N ARG A 77 -2.80 -1.55 3.57
CA ARG A 77 -3.79 -2.63 3.74
C ARG A 77 -5.11 -2.09 4.30
N GLN A 78 -5.05 -1.27 5.35
CA GLN A 78 -6.22 -0.63 5.95
C GLN A 78 -6.95 0.26 4.94
N SER A 79 -6.23 1.12 4.23
CA SER A 79 -6.79 1.99 3.20
C SER A 79 -7.47 1.19 2.07
N THR A 80 -6.83 0.13 1.58
CA THR A 80 -7.39 -0.75 0.55
C THR A 80 -8.68 -1.42 1.02
N GLN A 81 -8.72 -1.94 2.25
CA GLN A 81 -9.94 -2.53 2.82
C GLN A 81 -11.06 -1.51 3.05
N CYS A 82 -10.71 -0.28 3.44
CA CYS A 82 -11.66 0.79 3.68
C CYS A 82 -12.29 1.30 2.37
N ASN A 83 -11.50 1.43 1.31
CA ASN A 83 -11.98 1.91 0.02
C ASN A 83 -12.71 0.83 -0.79
N GLY A 84 -12.23 -0.42 -0.74
CA GLY A 84 -12.90 -1.60 -1.30
C GLY A 84 -13.18 -1.51 -2.81
N ASP A 85 -12.15 -1.70 -3.65
CA ASP A 85 -12.34 -1.75 -5.10
C ASP A 85 -13.00 -3.05 -5.56
N ILE A 86 -14.23 -2.94 -6.07
CA ILE A 86 -15.05 -4.05 -6.56
C ILE A 86 -14.90 -4.31 -8.06
N THR A 87 -13.96 -3.64 -8.74
CA THR A 87 -13.68 -3.86 -10.16
C THR A 87 -13.30 -5.33 -10.41
N PRO A 88 -13.96 -6.05 -11.32
CA PRO A 88 -13.63 -7.45 -11.59
C PRO A 88 -12.34 -7.60 -12.40
N ASN A 89 -11.36 -8.31 -11.85
CA ASN A 89 -10.24 -8.85 -12.61
C ASN A 89 -10.66 -10.17 -13.26
N VAL A 90 -10.56 -10.25 -14.59
CA VAL A 90 -11.03 -11.40 -15.37
C VAL A 90 -9.88 -12.37 -15.62
N TYR A 91 -10.11 -13.67 -15.42
CA TYR A 91 -9.16 -14.72 -15.80
C TYR A 91 -9.38 -15.15 -17.25
N GLN A 92 -8.31 -15.19 -18.04
CA GLN A 92 -8.33 -15.56 -19.46
C GLN A 92 -7.15 -16.45 -19.83
N TRP A 93 -7.32 -17.24 -20.90
CA TRP A 93 -6.22 -17.98 -21.50
C TRP A 93 -5.17 -17.00 -22.04
N SER A 94 -3.90 -17.21 -21.69
CA SER A 94 -2.79 -16.42 -22.20
C SER A 94 -1.91 -17.28 -23.10
N GLU A 95 -2.00 -17.10 -24.41
CA GLU A 95 -1.16 -17.79 -25.41
C GLU A 95 0.34 -17.66 -25.12
N LYS A 96 0.78 -16.50 -24.64
CA LYS A 96 2.19 -16.24 -24.29
C LYS A 96 2.75 -17.20 -23.23
N TRP A 97 1.89 -17.63 -22.29
CA TRP A 97 2.29 -18.38 -21.11
C TRP A 97 1.72 -19.81 -21.11
N GLY A 98 0.80 -20.13 -22.02
CA GLY A 98 0.16 -21.44 -22.13
C GLY A 98 -0.71 -21.79 -20.91
N GLU A 99 -1.27 -20.80 -20.22
CA GLU A 99 -2.09 -21.01 -19.03
C GLU A 99 -3.15 -19.92 -18.85
N VAL A 100 -4.13 -20.18 -17.96
CA VAL A 100 -5.13 -19.19 -17.55
C VAL A 100 -4.50 -18.22 -16.55
N ARG A 101 -4.59 -16.91 -16.83
CA ARG A 101 -4.06 -15.85 -15.97
C ARG A 101 -5.09 -14.76 -15.72
N ALA A 102 -4.98 -14.12 -14.54
CA ALA A 102 -5.72 -12.91 -14.24
C ALA A 102 -5.24 -11.76 -15.13
N TRP A 103 -6.18 -11.04 -15.74
CA TRP A 103 -5.95 -9.80 -16.43
C TRP A 103 -6.18 -8.64 -15.45
N ALA A 104 -5.13 -8.21 -14.76
CA ALA A 104 -5.21 -7.16 -13.74
C ALA A 104 -5.26 -5.73 -14.31
N THR A 105 -5.01 -5.55 -15.62
CA THR A 105 -5.12 -4.24 -16.28
C THR A 105 -6.57 -4.00 -16.69
N VAL A 106 -7.40 -3.61 -15.71
CA VAL A 106 -8.83 -3.31 -15.87
C VAL A 106 -9.10 -1.82 -15.71
N VAL A 107 -10.27 -1.38 -16.16
CA VAL A 107 -10.72 0.00 -15.94
C VAL A 107 -11.38 0.06 -14.57
N HIS A 108 -10.86 0.92 -13.70
CA HIS A 108 -11.38 1.14 -12.37
C HIS A 108 -12.36 2.32 -12.34
N GLU A 109 -13.31 2.30 -11.42
CA GLU A 109 -14.14 3.45 -11.11
C GLU A 109 -13.53 4.21 -9.92
N CYS A 110 -13.02 5.41 -10.18
CA CYS A 110 -12.38 6.22 -9.15
C CYS A 110 -13.34 7.26 -8.56
N ARG A 111 -13.09 7.64 -7.30
CA ARG A 111 -13.61 8.90 -6.76
C ARG A 111 -13.03 10.06 -7.58
N ASN A 112 -13.80 11.14 -7.73
CA ASN A 112 -13.29 12.34 -8.37
C ASN A 112 -12.16 12.93 -7.51
N PHE A 113 -10.93 12.77 -7.98
CA PHE A 113 -9.73 13.17 -7.25
C PHE A 113 -9.55 14.70 -7.22
N ASP A 114 -9.99 15.39 -8.26
CA ASP A 114 -9.92 16.85 -8.32
C ASP A 114 -10.79 17.47 -7.21
N ASN A 115 -11.99 16.92 -6.97
CA ASN A 115 -12.84 17.36 -5.86
C ASN A 115 -12.15 17.18 -4.49
N ILE A 116 -11.38 16.10 -4.31
CA ILE A 116 -10.63 15.85 -3.08
C ILE A 116 -9.50 16.87 -2.94
N VAL A 117 -8.76 17.12 -4.02
CA VAL A 117 -7.68 18.11 -4.08
C VAL A 117 -8.20 19.53 -3.80
N ASP A 118 -9.30 19.92 -4.42
CA ASP A 118 -9.89 21.24 -4.25
C ASP A 118 -10.48 21.43 -2.84
N TRP A 119 -11.05 20.38 -2.27
CA TRP A 119 -11.44 20.38 -0.86
C TRP A 119 -10.21 20.58 0.05
N ALA A 120 -9.12 19.85 -0.17
CA ALA A 120 -7.90 20.00 0.63
C ALA A 120 -7.29 21.42 0.50
N LYS A 121 -7.25 21.98 -0.71
CA LYS A 121 -6.79 23.35 -0.98
C LYS A 121 -7.69 24.45 -0.42
N SER A 122 -8.95 24.17 -0.14
CA SER A 122 -9.84 25.16 0.52
C SER A 122 -9.80 25.06 2.04
N HIS A 123 -9.27 23.96 2.58
CA HIS A 123 -9.22 23.66 4.02
C HIS A 123 -7.78 23.53 4.56
N TYR A 124 -6.76 23.94 3.79
CA TYR A 124 -5.38 23.97 4.29
C TYR A 124 -5.21 25.05 5.35
N SER A 125 -4.53 24.70 6.44
CA SER A 125 -4.14 25.66 7.46
C SER A 125 -3.09 26.63 6.89
N ARG A 126 -3.22 27.92 7.18
CA ARG A 126 -2.20 28.93 6.84
C ARG A 126 -1.23 29.11 8.00
N LEU A 127 0.06 29.12 7.71
CA LEU A 127 1.09 29.43 8.69
C LEU A 127 1.09 30.94 9.04
N PRO A 128 1.40 31.32 10.30
CA PRO A 128 1.67 30.44 11.44
C PRO A 128 0.38 29.80 11.97
N PHE A 129 0.43 28.50 12.27
CA PHE A 129 -0.72 27.77 12.80
C PHE A 129 -0.99 28.20 14.24
N ALA A 130 -2.17 28.74 14.50
CA ALA A 130 -2.75 28.71 15.83
C ALA A 130 -3.88 27.68 15.77
N PHE A 131 -3.84 26.65 16.62
CA PHE A 131 -5.08 25.97 16.99
C PHE A 131 -5.95 27.08 17.60
N GLY A 132 -7.06 27.43 16.94
CA GLY A 132 -7.96 28.46 17.48
C GLY A 132 -8.40 28.08 18.90
N ASP A 133 -8.93 29.04 19.66
CA ASP A 133 -9.33 28.88 21.07
C ASP A 133 -10.50 27.88 21.30
N GLY A 134 -10.83 27.04 20.30
CA GLY A 134 -11.75 25.92 20.42
C GLY A 134 -11.07 24.69 21.02
N PRO A 135 -11.85 23.76 21.62
CA PRO A 135 -11.31 22.47 22.05
C PRO A 135 -10.68 21.78 20.84
N ALA A 136 -9.37 21.51 20.93
CA ALA A 136 -8.65 20.80 19.89
C ALA A 136 -9.39 19.50 19.56
N VAL A 137 -9.84 19.38 18.31
CA VAL A 137 -10.38 18.12 17.80
C VAL A 137 -9.18 17.20 17.61
N GLY A 138 -8.88 16.40 18.63
CA GLY A 138 -7.67 15.58 18.72
C GLY A 138 -6.45 16.37 19.19
N LYS A 139 -6.18 16.35 20.51
CA LYS A 139 -4.86 16.73 21.02
C LYS A 139 -3.89 15.58 20.72
N CYS A 140 -3.03 15.74 19.73
CA CYS A 140 -1.74 15.06 19.75
C CYS A 140 -0.76 16.09 20.32
N ALA A 141 -0.20 15.81 21.49
CA ALA A 141 0.73 16.74 22.13
C ALA A 141 2.00 16.85 21.26
N TRP A 142 2.52 18.07 21.08
CA TRP A 142 3.72 18.31 20.25
C TRP A 142 4.97 17.55 20.73
N ASP A 143 4.94 17.08 21.98
CA ASP A 143 6.01 16.39 22.69
C ASP A 143 5.77 14.87 22.86
N ASP A 144 4.65 14.33 22.39
CA ASP A 144 4.37 12.89 22.46
C ASP A 144 3.68 12.36 21.18
N PRO A 145 4.42 11.66 20.30
CA PRO A 145 3.89 11.11 19.05
C PRO A 145 2.85 9.99 19.23
N TRP A 146 2.63 9.49 20.45
CA TRP A 146 1.83 8.28 20.69
C TRP A 146 0.51 8.53 21.41
N THR A 147 0.24 9.75 21.86
CA THR A 147 -1.00 10.09 22.57
C THR A 147 -1.91 10.96 21.71
N CYS A 148 -2.53 10.34 20.71
CA CYS A 148 -3.79 10.87 20.19
C CYS A 148 -4.92 10.12 20.92
N LEU A 149 -5.35 10.65 22.07
CA LEU A 149 -6.50 10.11 22.78
C LEU A 149 -7.77 10.49 22.00
N LEU A 150 -8.47 9.47 21.52
CA LEU A 150 -9.82 9.57 21.00
C LEU A 150 -10.78 9.61 22.20
N ASP A 151 -11.43 10.75 22.43
CA ASP A 151 -12.69 10.81 23.17
C ASP A 151 -13.86 10.68 22.19
#